data_AF-A0A1M6BT04-F1
#
_entry.id   AF-A0A1M6BT04-F1
#
_cell.length_a   1.000
_cell.length_b   1.000
_cell.length_c   1.000
_cell.angle_alpha   90.00
_cell.angle_beta   90.00
_cell.angle_gamma   90.00
#
_symmetry.space_group_name_H-M   'P 1'
#
loop_
_entity.id
_entity.type
_entity.pdbx_description
1 polymer ?
#
loop_
_entity_poly.entity_id
_entity_poly.type
_entity_poly.pdbx_seq_one_letter_code
_entity_poly.pdbx_strand_id
1 'polypeptide(L)'
;MKLMSTLIATTALAAGATSLHAEAHAGGAMGFALTGDGTTLVTMADLSAPGEVGTVELTTPVRAIAWRPVTGDLLGFADGSVVTIDPATGETTDLGASFAEDAMIGEGPVAFDFNNAIDAVRAVGGDGANLVYFPEGFGDGDERAGSVMRFTDAAYGEGDANAGATPMIFANAYTNAVSGATASETAQYALDSETDSLVTLANNDGTLGTVAPLMVQGETVDVSAMGGFDILSMEEGDNTGYAILQIEGNESAGLYTVDLESGALTMIADLGMGDFGGFAVAPSM
;
A
#
# COMPACT_ATOMS: atom_id res chain seq x y z
N MET A 1 -42.61 -48.04 49.18
CA MET A 1 -42.83 -47.22 47.97
C MET A 1 -42.07 -45.91 48.16
N LYS A 2 -41.07 -45.65 47.30
CA LYS A 2 -40.34 -44.38 47.10
C LYS A 2 -39.41 -43.91 48.24
N LEU A 3 -38.21 -43.37 48.01
CA LEU A 3 -37.35 -43.19 46.83
C LEU A 3 -35.95 -42.80 47.38
N MET A 4 -34.88 -43.37 46.82
CA MET A 4 -33.49 -42.94 47.02
C MET A 4 -33.30 -41.50 46.51
N SER A 5 -32.65 -40.64 47.28
CA SER A 5 -32.27 -39.28 46.87
C SER A 5 -30.84 -39.31 46.32
N THR A 6 -30.71 -39.16 45.01
CA THR A 6 -29.43 -39.11 44.29
C THR A 6 -28.88 -37.69 44.32
N LEU A 7 -27.69 -37.51 44.88
CA LEU A 7 -26.95 -36.25 44.88
C LEU A 7 -26.23 -36.08 43.54
N ILE A 8 -26.60 -35.08 42.74
CA ILE A 8 -25.92 -34.75 41.48
C ILE A 8 -24.84 -33.70 41.79
N ALA A 9 -23.57 -34.08 41.65
CA ALA A 9 -22.44 -33.17 41.65
C ALA A 9 -22.34 -32.49 40.28
N THR A 10 -22.43 -31.16 40.26
CA THR A 10 -22.21 -30.33 39.06
C THR A 10 -20.75 -29.87 39.04
N THR A 11 -19.96 -30.43 38.14
CA THR A 11 -18.62 -29.96 37.79
C THR A 11 -18.76 -28.76 36.86
N ALA A 12 -18.34 -27.58 37.33
CA ALA A 12 -18.20 -26.39 36.51
C ALA A 12 -16.95 -26.54 35.63
N LEU A 13 -17.15 -26.66 34.32
CA LEU A 13 -16.08 -26.63 33.33
C LEU A 13 -15.72 -25.16 33.08
N ALA A 14 -14.56 -24.73 33.57
CA ALA A 14 -14.00 -23.43 33.24
C ALA A 14 -13.55 -23.46 31.77
N ALA A 15 -14.29 -22.80 30.89
CA ALA A 15 -13.87 -22.53 29.53
C ALA A 15 -12.77 -21.45 29.60
N GLY A 16 -11.52 -21.84 29.36
CA GLY A 16 -10.44 -20.90 29.08
C GLY A 16 -10.75 -20.20 27.76
N ALA A 17 -10.87 -18.88 27.79
CA ALA A 17 -10.92 -18.06 26.59
C ALA A 17 -9.53 -18.10 25.94
N THR A 18 -9.37 -18.95 24.93
CA THR A 18 -8.29 -18.79 23.96
C THR A 18 -8.62 -17.57 23.13
N SER A 19 -7.78 -16.53 23.23
CA SER A 19 -7.73 -15.42 22.29
C SER A 19 -7.61 -16.00 20.88
N LEU A 20 -8.69 -15.92 20.11
CA LEU A 20 -8.68 -16.12 18.67
C LEU A 20 -7.73 -15.07 18.10
N HIS A 21 -6.51 -15.47 17.75
CA HIS A 21 -5.70 -14.69 16.82
C HIS A 21 -6.48 -14.67 15.51
N ALA A 22 -6.66 -13.48 14.93
CA ALA A 22 -7.19 -13.31 13.60
C ALA A 22 -6.16 -13.78 12.56
N GLU A 23 -5.93 -15.10 12.48
CA GLU A 23 -5.21 -15.73 11.37
C GLU A 23 -6.20 -16.00 10.23
N ALA A 24 -6.70 -14.94 9.57
CA ALA A 24 -7.51 -15.07 8.36
C ALA A 24 -7.66 -13.73 7.60
N HIS A 25 -6.57 -13.02 7.29
CA HIS A 25 -6.65 -11.85 6.38
C HIS A 25 -5.82 -11.98 5.11
N ALA A 26 -4.76 -12.79 5.11
CA ALA A 26 -3.92 -12.94 3.93
C ALA A 26 -4.44 -13.97 2.89
N GLY A 27 -5.40 -14.83 3.27
CA GLY A 27 -6.05 -15.76 2.34
C GLY A 27 -7.06 -15.01 1.48
N GLY A 28 -6.69 -14.65 0.26
CA GLY A 28 -7.55 -13.88 -0.63
C GLY A 28 -6.89 -12.66 -1.27
N ALA A 29 -5.59 -12.45 -1.06
CA ALA A 29 -4.84 -11.33 -1.59
C ALA A 29 -3.64 -11.81 -2.40
N MET A 30 -3.43 -11.20 -3.57
CA MET A 30 -2.23 -11.36 -4.38
C MET A 30 -1.45 -10.04 -4.41
N GLY A 31 -0.14 -10.12 -4.62
CA GLY A 31 0.73 -8.95 -4.64
C GLY A 31 1.55 -8.83 -5.90
N PHE A 32 1.84 -7.59 -6.27
CA PHE A 32 2.75 -7.20 -7.32
C PHE A 32 3.80 -6.26 -6.74
N ALA A 33 5.08 -6.51 -7.01
CA ALA A 33 6.18 -5.65 -6.56
C ALA A 33 7.19 -5.46 -7.69
N LEU A 34 7.99 -4.40 -7.66
CA LEU A 34 9.11 -4.25 -8.59
C LEU A 34 10.41 -4.67 -7.92
N THR A 35 11.35 -5.13 -8.74
CA THR A 35 12.75 -5.30 -8.38
C THR A 35 13.64 -4.96 -9.59
N GLY A 36 14.96 -4.99 -9.39
CA GLY A 36 15.93 -4.65 -10.45
C GLY A 36 15.79 -3.21 -10.92
N ASP A 37 15.59 -2.26 -9.99
CA ASP A 37 15.37 -0.84 -10.30
C ASP A 37 14.19 -0.61 -11.26
N GLY A 38 13.12 -1.40 -11.10
CA GLY A 38 11.89 -1.22 -11.88
C GLY A 38 11.86 -1.99 -13.20
N THR A 39 12.85 -2.81 -13.50
CA THR A 39 12.88 -3.62 -14.73
C THR A 39 12.09 -4.92 -14.62
N THR A 40 11.86 -5.43 -13.41
CA THR A 40 11.28 -6.75 -13.21
C THR A 40 10.05 -6.63 -12.31
N LEU A 41 8.94 -7.20 -12.75
CA LEU A 41 7.73 -7.36 -11.94
C LEU A 41 7.77 -8.72 -11.24
N VAL A 42 7.63 -8.69 -9.92
CA VAL A 42 7.44 -9.85 -9.06
C VAL A 42 5.95 -10.02 -8.78
N THR A 43 5.43 -11.24 -8.94
CA THR A 43 4.03 -11.58 -8.64
C THR A 43 3.98 -12.62 -7.53
N MET A 44 3.26 -12.30 -6.46
CA MET A 44 2.95 -13.18 -5.34
C MET A 44 1.50 -13.62 -5.46
N ALA A 45 1.26 -14.89 -5.80
CA ALA A 45 -0.10 -15.39 -6.03
C ALA A 45 -0.96 -15.44 -4.75
N ASP A 46 -0.31 -15.55 -3.59
CA ASP A 46 -0.94 -15.59 -2.28
C ASP A 46 -0.01 -14.91 -1.26
N LEU A 47 -0.43 -13.77 -0.71
CA LEU A 47 0.35 -13.03 0.28
C LEU A 47 0.48 -13.78 1.61
N SER A 48 -0.39 -14.76 1.92
CA SER A 48 -0.27 -15.59 3.12
C SER A 48 0.84 -16.63 3.03
N ALA A 49 1.26 -16.96 1.81
CA ALA A 49 2.28 -17.97 1.53
C ALA A 49 3.05 -17.62 0.24
N PRO A 50 3.85 -16.53 0.23
CA PRO A 50 4.51 -16.03 -0.98
C PRO A 50 5.68 -16.92 -1.45
N GLY A 51 5.83 -18.14 -0.93
CA GLY A 51 7.01 -19.00 -1.09
C GLY A 51 7.36 -19.41 -2.53
N GLU A 52 6.46 -19.20 -3.49
CA GLU A 52 6.77 -19.21 -4.91
C GLU A 52 6.30 -17.88 -5.53
N VAL A 53 7.26 -17.07 -5.99
CA VAL A 53 6.99 -15.84 -6.73
C VAL A 53 7.20 -16.06 -8.23
N GLY A 54 6.33 -15.48 -9.05
CA GLY A 54 6.55 -15.32 -10.47
C GLY A 54 7.37 -14.06 -10.74
N THR A 55 8.19 -14.06 -11.79
CA THR A 55 8.92 -12.88 -12.24
C THR A 55 8.77 -12.70 -13.74
N VAL A 56 8.55 -11.47 -14.18
CA VAL A 56 8.56 -11.11 -15.60
C VAL A 56 9.31 -9.80 -15.82
N GLU A 57 10.07 -9.73 -16.90
CA GLU A 57 10.77 -8.50 -17.30
C GLU A 57 9.77 -7.53 -17.93
N LEU A 58 9.83 -6.27 -17.50
CA LEU A 58 9.05 -5.19 -18.06
C LEU A 58 9.71 -4.66 -19.33
N THR A 59 8.90 -4.44 -20.34
CA THR A 59 9.34 -3.84 -21.62
C THR A 59 9.83 -2.40 -21.46
N THR A 60 9.28 -1.66 -20.50
CA THR A 60 9.74 -0.33 -20.07
C THR A 60 9.88 -0.33 -18.56
N PRO A 61 11.01 0.11 -17.99
CA PRO A 61 11.15 0.23 -16.54
C PRO A 61 10.17 1.26 -15.96
N VAL A 62 9.67 0.99 -14.76
CA VAL A 62 8.76 1.88 -14.01
C VAL A 62 9.30 2.11 -12.60
N ARG A 63 9.04 3.27 -11.99
CA ARG A 63 9.49 3.58 -10.63
C ARG A 63 8.50 3.17 -9.55
N ALA A 64 7.23 3.02 -9.92
CA ALA A 64 6.16 2.64 -9.01
C ALA A 64 5.03 1.96 -9.77
N ILE A 65 4.19 1.21 -9.05
CA ILE A 65 3.03 0.51 -9.57
C ILE A 65 1.83 0.66 -8.63
N ALA A 66 0.62 0.61 -9.19
CA ALA A 66 -0.63 0.68 -8.45
C ALA A 66 -1.68 -0.22 -9.11
N TRP A 67 -2.45 -0.94 -8.32
CA TRP A 67 -3.62 -1.67 -8.80
C TRP A 67 -4.83 -0.73 -8.84
N ARG A 68 -5.52 -0.64 -9.97
CA ARG A 68 -6.73 0.18 -10.10
C ARG A 68 -7.96 -0.63 -9.67
N PRO A 69 -8.59 -0.37 -8.51
CA PRO A 69 -9.64 -1.25 -8.02
C PRO A 69 -10.88 -1.27 -8.91
N VAL A 70 -11.22 -0.14 -9.55
CA VAL A 70 -12.41 0.00 -10.41
C VAL A 70 -12.35 -0.90 -11.66
N THR A 71 -11.19 -1.05 -12.28
CA THR A 71 -11.07 -1.76 -13.57
C THR A 71 -10.25 -3.05 -13.48
N GLY A 72 -9.42 -3.20 -12.46
CA GLY A 72 -8.49 -4.31 -12.31
C GLY A 72 -7.24 -4.19 -13.19
N ASP A 73 -6.88 -2.98 -13.60
CA ASP A 73 -5.65 -2.73 -14.36
C ASP A 73 -4.48 -2.49 -13.39
N LEU A 74 -3.31 -3.07 -13.70
CA LEU A 74 -2.05 -2.70 -13.05
C LEU A 74 -1.43 -1.52 -13.82
N LEU A 75 -1.27 -0.38 -13.15
CA LEU A 75 -0.62 0.79 -13.72
C LEU A 75 0.80 0.93 -13.19
N GLY A 76 1.66 1.58 -13.98
CA GLY A 76 3.00 1.97 -13.59
C GLY A 76 3.28 3.45 -13.88
N PHE A 77 4.09 4.06 -13.02
CA PHE A 77 4.68 5.38 -13.26
C PHE A 77 6.08 5.20 -13.86
N ALA A 78 6.26 5.59 -15.12
CA ALA A 78 7.58 5.71 -15.74
C ALA A 78 7.90 7.21 -15.87
N ASP A 79 9.15 7.64 -15.73
CA ASP A 79 9.48 9.07 -15.72
C ASP A 79 8.96 9.78 -16.98
N GLY A 80 7.92 10.60 -16.81
CA GLY A 80 7.23 11.33 -17.89
C GLY A 80 6.12 10.56 -18.62
N SER A 81 5.71 9.39 -18.15
CA SER A 81 4.55 8.65 -18.67
C SER A 81 3.80 7.86 -17.57
N VAL A 82 2.57 7.48 -17.87
CA VAL A 82 1.83 6.51 -17.08
C VAL A 82 1.48 5.36 -18.01
N VAL A 83 1.79 4.14 -17.58
CA VAL A 83 1.62 2.94 -18.41
C VAL A 83 0.65 1.97 -17.75
N THR A 84 -0.02 1.14 -18.55
CA THR A 84 -0.59 -0.13 -18.05
C THR A 84 0.44 -1.24 -18.18
N ILE A 85 0.38 -2.23 -17.30
CA ILE A 85 1.27 -3.38 -17.26
C ILE A 85 0.43 -4.65 -17.38
N ASP A 86 0.76 -5.52 -18.35
CA ASP A 86 0.25 -6.89 -18.37
C ASP A 86 1.12 -7.75 -17.42
N PRO A 87 0.60 -8.19 -16.26
CA PRO A 87 1.40 -8.93 -15.28
C PRO A 87 1.84 -10.32 -15.77
N ALA A 88 1.19 -10.88 -16.79
CA ALA A 88 1.57 -12.19 -17.34
C ALA A 88 2.74 -12.10 -18.32
N THR A 89 2.87 -10.99 -19.04
CA THR A 89 3.85 -10.84 -20.14
C THR A 89 4.90 -9.77 -19.89
N GLY A 90 4.68 -8.84 -18.95
CA GLY A 90 5.52 -7.68 -18.70
C GLY A 90 5.42 -6.60 -19.80
N GLU A 91 4.44 -6.71 -20.70
CA GLU A 91 4.18 -5.68 -21.70
C GLU A 91 3.67 -4.40 -20.99
N THR A 92 4.30 -3.28 -21.31
CA THR A 92 3.95 -1.94 -20.81
C THR A 92 3.35 -1.16 -21.97
N THR A 93 2.19 -0.53 -21.75
CA THR A 93 1.51 0.29 -22.76
C THR A 93 1.32 1.70 -22.23
N ASP A 94 1.89 2.68 -22.91
CA ASP A 94 1.72 4.11 -22.58
C ASP A 94 0.26 4.54 -22.74
N LEU A 95 -0.30 5.14 -21.69
CA LEU A 95 -1.64 5.70 -21.67
C LEU A 95 -1.73 7.06 -22.37
N GLY A 96 -0.60 7.66 -22.74
CA GLY A 96 -0.55 8.94 -23.45
C GLY A 96 -0.93 10.13 -22.57
N ALA A 97 -0.70 10.02 -21.26
CA ALA A 97 -1.04 11.06 -20.30
C ALA A 97 -0.30 12.37 -20.60
N SER A 98 -1.00 13.49 -20.52
CA SER A 98 -0.43 14.82 -20.67
C SER A 98 0.05 15.38 -19.33
N PHE A 99 1.34 15.67 -19.19
CA PHE A 99 1.90 16.20 -17.95
C PHE A 99 1.85 17.73 -17.97
N ALA A 100 1.36 18.34 -16.89
CA ALA A 100 1.51 19.77 -16.66
C ALA A 100 3.00 20.15 -16.61
N GLU A 101 3.32 21.41 -16.92
CA GLU A 101 4.73 21.88 -17.04
C GLU A 101 5.54 21.64 -15.75
N ASP A 102 4.89 21.72 -14.59
CA ASP A 102 5.46 21.54 -13.26
C ASP A 102 5.27 20.12 -12.68
N ALA A 103 4.56 19.22 -13.39
CA ALA A 103 4.30 17.86 -12.96
C ALA A 103 5.53 16.97 -13.14
N MET A 104 6.51 17.13 -12.25
CA MET A 104 7.78 16.41 -12.25
C MET A 104 8.07 15.88 -10.84
N ILE A 105 8.58 14.65 -10.76
CA ILE A 105 9.12 14.08 -9.52
C ILE A 105 10.64 13.98 -9.67
N GLY A 106 11.39 14.39 -8.65
CA GLY A 106 12.84 14.25 -8.60
C GLY A 106 13.32 12.80 -8.57
N GLU A 107 14.64 12.63 -8.44
CA GLU A 107 15.26 11.32 -8.21
C GLU A 107 14.81 10.74 -6.84
N GLY A 108 14.80 9.41 -6.72
CA GLY A 108 14.47 8.71 -5.46
C GLY A 108 13.26 7.79 -5.56
N PRO A 109 12.61 7.45 -4.43
CA PRO A 109 11.41 6.62 -4.45
C PRO A 109 10.19 7.39 -4.96
N VAL A 110 9.20 6.64 -5.46
CA VAL A 110 7.87 7.16 -5.81
C VAL A 110 6.83 6.24 -5.18
N ALA A 111 5.99 6.81 -4.33
CA ALA A 111 4.78 6.17 -3.85
C ALA A 111 3.67 6.37 -4.90
N PHE A 112 2.89 5.34 -5.22
CA PHE A 112 1.86 5.42 -6.26
C PHE A 112 0.65 4.56 -5.89
N ASP A 113 -0.51 5.19 -5.66
CA ASP A 113 -1.73 4.45 -5.32
C ASP A 113 -3.05 5.17 -5.65
N PHE A 114 -4.13 4.39 -5.85
CA PHE A 114 -5.43 4.85 -6.31
C PHE A 114 -6.33 5.35 -5.19
N ASN A 115 -6.75 6.62 -5.28
CA ASN A 115 -7.90 7.08 -4.52
C ASN A 115 -9.18 6.53 -5.18
N ASN A 116 -9.70 5.44 -4.62
CA ASN A 116 -10.85 4.73 -5.17
C ASN A 116 -12.18 5.52 -5.12
N ALA A 117 -12.29 6.60 -4.33
CA ALA A 117 -13.49 7.44 -4.33
C ALA A 117 -13.61 8.31 -5.59
N ILE A 118 -12.48 8.65 -6.20
CA ILE A 118 -12.44 9.48 -7.41
C ILE A 118 -11.87 8.75 -8.62
N ASP A 119 -11.38 7.52 -8.44
CA ASP A 119 -10.74 6.71 -9.49
C ASP A 119 -9.58 7.45 -10.18
N ALA A 120 -8.69 8.01 -9.36
CA ALA A 120 -7.48 8.70 -9.80
C ALA A 120 -6.30 8.27 -8.93
N VAL A 121 -5.10 8.22 -9.52
CA VAL A 121 -3.91 7.68 -8.88
C VAL A 121 -2.94 8.79 -8.51
N ARG A 122 -2.39 8.72 -7.31
CA ARG A 122 -1.51 9.75 -6.75
C ARG A 122 -0.08 9.25 -6.67
N ALA A 123 0.81 9.99 -7.31
CA ALA A 123 2.24 9.78 -7.20
C ALA A 123 2.82 10.77 -6.17
N VAL A 124 3.51 10.27 -5.14
CA VAL A 124 4.23 11.09 -4.17
C VAL A 124 5.72 10.77 -4.28
N GLY A 125 6.55 11.76 -4.57
CA GLY A 125 7.99 11.61 -4.62
C GLY A 125 8.62 11.69 -3.24
N GLY A 126 9.77 11.03 -3.07
CA GLY A 126 10.61 11.21 -1.88
C GLY A 126 11.15 12.64 -1.71
N ASP A 127 11.06 13.48 -2.75
CA ASP A 127 11.34 14.92 -2.71
C ASP A 127 10.12 15.77 -2.27
N GLY A 128 9.02 15.12 -1.91
CA GLY A 128 7.76 15.75 -1.52
C GLY A 128 6.84 16.09 -2.70
N ALA A 129 7.25 15.86 -3.95
CA ALA A 129 6.38 16.14 -5.10
C ALA A 129 5.06 15.36 -4.97
N ASN A 130 3.93 16.03 -5.23
CA ASN A 130 2.59 15.44 -5.09
C ASN A 130 1.84 15.59 -6.41
N LEU A 131 1.77 14.52 -7.18
CA LEU A 131 1.13 14.48 -8.49
C LEU A 131 -0.12 13.61 -8.46
N VAL A 132 -1.10 13.93 -9.30
CA VAL A 132 -2.25 13.06 -9.55
C VAL A 132 -2.39 12.84 -11.04
N TYR A 133 -2.44 11.58 -11.45
CA TYR A 133 -2.91 11.21 -12.78
C TYR A 133 -4.43 10.98 -12.72
N PHE A 134 -5.15 11.70 -13.57
CA PHE A 134 -6.57 11.55 -13.80
C PHE A 134 -6.77 10.70 -15.06
N PRO A 135 -7.22 9.44 -14.94
CA PRO A 135 -7.40 8.55 -16.09
C PRO A 135 -8.31 9.14 -17.18
N GLU A 136 -8.18 8.61 -18.39
CA GLU A 136 -9.13 8.87 -19.47
C GLU A 136 -10.56 8.58 -19.02
N GLY A 137 -11.49 9.49 -19.32
CA GLY A 137 -12.89 9.42 -18.89
C GLY A 137 -13.16 9.85 -17.45
N PHE A 138 -12.16 10.37 -16.72
CA PHE A 138 -12.34 10.89 -15.37
C PHE A 138 -13.44 11.98 -15.28
N GLY A 139 -14.26 11.91 -14.23
CA GLY A 139 -15.14 12.99 -13.79
C GLY A 139 -16.23 13.47 -14.76
N ASP A 140 -16.83 12.57 -15.55
CA ASP A 140 -17.92 12.90 -16.50
C ASP A 140 -17.60 14.09 -17.44
N GLY A 141 -16.45 14.01 -18.11
CA GLY A 141 -15.97 15.07 -19.01
C GLY A 141 -15.21 16.20 -18.31
N ASP A 142 -14.61 15.88 -17.16
CA ASP A 142 -13.70 16.76 -16.46
C ASP A 142 -12.48 17.08 -17.36
N GLU A 143 -12.07 18.34 -17.37
CA GLU A 143 -10.97 18.83 -18.23
C GLU A 143 -9.60 18.22 -17.88
N ARG A 144 -9.50 17.61 -16.69
CA ARG A 144 -8.27 16.95 -16.22
C ARG A 144 -8.13 15.53 -16.75
N ALA A 145 -9.17 14.93 -17.34
CA ALA A 145 -9.08 13.57 -17.87
C ALA A 145 -7.89 13.42 -18.83
N GLY A 146 -7.12 12.35 -18.67
CA GLY A 146 -5.91 12.09 -19.47
C GLY A 146 -4.72 12.99 -19.11
N SER A 147 -4.70 13.60 -17.92
CA SER A 147 -3.62 14.49 -17.50
C SER A 147 -3.00 14.12 -16.15
N VAL A 148 -1.72 14.48 -16.00
CA VAL A 148 -0.98 14.46 -14.73
C VAL A 148 -0.78 15.89 -14.28
N MET A 149 -1.24 16.19 -13.06
CA MET A 149 -1.15 17.53 -12.47
C MET A 149 -0.38 17.49 -11.15
N ARG A 150 0.33 18.58 -10.84
CA ARG A 150 0.97 18.80 -9.54
C ARG A 150 0.03 19.51 -8.57
N PHE A 151 0.15 19.15 -7.30
CA PHE A 151 -0.54 19.77 -6.17
C PHE A 151 0.47 20.22 -5.12
N THR A 152 -0.01 20.63 -3.95
CA THR A 152 0.84 21.07 -2.84
C THR A 152 1.77 19.92 -2.44
N ASP A 153 3.07 20.21 -2.42
CA ASP A 153 4.10 19.26 -2.02
C ASP A 153 3.85 18.76 -0.58
N ALA A 154 4.22 17.50 -0.35
CA ALA A 154 4.05 16.84 0.94
C ALA A 154 4.94 17.49 2.01
N ALA A 155 4.33 17.91 3.12
CA ALA A 155 5.04 18.50 4.26
C ALA A 155 4.27 18.28 5.56
N TYR A 156 4.99 18.09 6.68
CA TYR A 156 4.37 17.98 7.99
C TYR A 156 3.64 19.26 8.41
N GLY A 157 2.42 19.07 8.92
CA GLY A 157 1.57 20.17 9.40
C GLY A 157 2.15 20.90 10.61
N GLU A 158 1.72 22.14 10.82
CA GLU A 158 2.08 22.89 12.02
C GLU A 158 1.56 22.19 13.28
N GLY A 159 2.45 21.95 14.25
CA GLY A 159 2.13 21.28 15.50
C GLY A 159 2.11 19.75 15.43
N ASP A 160 2.39 19.16 14.27
CA ASP A 160 2.66 17.73 14.13
C ASP A 160 3.92 17.32 14.92
N ALA A 161 3.99 16.05 15.32
CA ALA A 161 5.17 15.50 16.02
C ALA A 161 6.47 15.65 15.23
N ASN A 162 6.38 15.61 13.89
CA ASN A 162 7.48 15.73 12.95
C ASN A 162 7.48 17.11 12.23
N ALA A 163 6.79 18.11 12.77
CA ALA A 163 6.73 19.44 12.17
C ALA A 163 8.14 20.02 11.91
N GLY A 164 8.39 20.39 10.65
CA GLY A 164 9.68 20.94 10.20
C GLY A 164 10.70 19.90 9.73
N ALA A 165 10.43 18.60 9.89
CA ALA A 165 11.15 17.56 9.17
C ALA A 165 10.83 17.63 7.66
N THR A 166 11.81 17.26 6.83
CA THR A 166 11.57 17.08 5.40
C THR A 166 11.20 15.60 5.20
N PRO A 167 9.98 15.29 4.73
CA PRO A 167 9.56 13.90 4.62
C PRO A 167 10.32 13.17 3.51
N MET A 168 10.48 11.86 3.66
CA MET A 168 10.92 10.94 2.61
C MET A 168 9.87 9.86 2.40
N ILE A 169 8.77 10.26 1.74
CA ILE A 169 7.68 9.33 1.41
C ILE A 169 8.14 8.38 0.31
N PHE A 170 8.13 7.08 0.61
CA PHE A 170 8.50 6.04 -0.36
C PHE A 170 7.33 5.11 -0.74
N ALA A 171 6.25 5.11 0.05
CA ALA A 171 5.05 4.33 -0.24
C ALA A 171 3.78 5.01 0.29
N ASN A 172 2.65 4.83 -0.40
CA ASN A 172 1.35 5.37 -0.02
C ASN A 172 0.24 4.38 -0.38
N ALA A 173 -0.89 4.50 0.30
CA ALA A 173 -2.04 3.62 0.08
C ALA A 173 -3.35 4.32 0.47
N TYR A 174 -4.45 3.92 -0.15
CA TYR A 174 -5.79 4.40 0.14
C TYR A 174 -6.67 3.34 0.78
N THR A 175 -7.42 3.75 1.81
CA THR A 175 -8.52 2.93 2.31
C THR A 175 -9.65 2.82 1.29
N ASN A 176 -10.50 1.81 1.48
CA ASN A 176 -11.70 1.52 0.70
C ASN A 176 -11.40 1.28 -0.80
N ALA A 177 -10.30 0.58 -1.09
CA ALA A 177 -9.91 0.10 -2.41
C ALA A 177 -10.79 -1.10 -2.86
N VAL A 178 -12.10 -0.89 -2.87
CA VAL A 178 -13.12 -1.90 -3.22
C VAL A 178 -13.12 -2.18 -4.73
N SER A 179 -13.16 -3.47 -5.09
CA SER A 179 -13.06 -3.93 -6.47
C SER A 179 -14.33 -3.64 -7.29
N GLY A 180 -14.15 -3.17 -8.52
CA GLY A 180 -15.21 -2.99 -9.51
C GLY A 180 -16.14 -1.79 -9.28
N ALA A 181 -15.88 -0.95 -8.28
CA ALA A 181 -16.68 0.22 -7.97
C ALA A 181 -15.86 1.33 -7.29
N THR A 182 -16.32 2.57 -7.42
CA THR A 182 -15.81 3.70 -6.64
C THR A 182 -16.31 3.62 -5.20
N ALA A 183 -15.50 4.06 -4.24
CA ALA A 183 -15.87 4.13 -2.83
C ALA A 183 -16.60 5.43 -2.46
N SER A 184 -17.38 5.42 -1.38
CA SER A 184 -18.04 6.62 -0.85
C SER A 184 -17.06 7.64 -0.25
N GLU A 185 -15.98 7.17 0.35
CA GLU A 185 -14.88 7.97 0.91
C GLU A 185 -13.58 7.16 0.95
N THR A 186 -12.45 7.85 1.03
CA THR A 186 -11.12 7.23 1.22
C THR A 186 -10.27 8.11 2.14
N ALA A 187 -9.33 7.49 2.83
CA ALA A 187 -8.25 8.15 3.56
C ALA A 187 -6.92 7.71 2.97
N GLN A 188 -5.97 8.63 2.85
CA GLN A 188 -4.62 8.32 2.37
C GLN A 188 -3.67 8.12 3.54
N TYR A 189 -2.96 7.01 3.51
CA TYR A 189 -1.82 6.72 4.37
C TYR A 189 -0.54 6.68 3.56
N ALA A 190 0.59 6.91 4.22
CA ALA A 190 1.91 6.79 3.63
C ALA A 190 2.94 6.33 4.67
N LEU A 191 4.06 5.84 4.17
CA LEU A 191 5.23 5.48 4.96
C LEU A 191 6.35 6.48 4.68
N ASP A 192 6.90 7.04 5.76
CA ASP A 192 8.04 7.95 5.72
C ASP A 192 9.27 7.27 6.31
N SER A 193 10.33 7.13 5.50
CA SER A 193 11.61 6.55 5.94
C SER A 193 12.53 7.54 6.63
N GLU A 194 12.28 8.85 6.56
CA GLU A 194 13.09 9.83 7.32
C GLU A 194 12.69 9.84 8.80
N THR A 195 11.42 9.58 9.10
CA THR A 195 10.88 9.63 10.46
C THR A 195 10.38 8.28 10.97
N ASP A 196 10.60 7.20 10.22
CA ASP A 196 10.16 5.83 10.52
C ASP A 196 8.70 5.74 10.95
N SER A 197 7.79 6.36 10.19
CA SER A 197 6.41 6.55 10.65
C SER A 197 5.36 6.21 9.60
N LEU A 198 4.23 5.71 10.10
CA LEU A 198 2.96 5.75 9.40
C LEU A 198 2.40 7.17 9.52
N VAL A 199 2.05 7.76 8.38
CA VAL A 199 1.47 9.10 8.30
C VAL A 199 0.18 9.09 7.50
N THR A 200 -0.66 10.08 7.71
CA THR A 200 -1.74 10.46 6.79
C THR A 200 -1.25 11.54 5.85
N LEU A 201 -1.77 11.57 4.61
CA LEU A 201 -1.53 12.65 3.65
C LEU A 201 -2.86 13.29 3.25
N ALA A 202 -2.97 14.60 3.44
CA ALA A 202 -4.17 15.37 3.09
C ALA A 202 -4.31 15.61 1.58
N ASN A 203 -4.24 14.55 0.76
CA ASN A 203 -4.40 14.55 -0.70
C ASN A 203 -3.75 15.78 -1.36
N ASN A 204 -4.53 16.65 -2.00
CA ASN A 204 -4.05 17.82 -2.74
C ASN A 204 -3.51 18.95 -1.85
N ASP A 205 -3.85 18.95 -0.56
CA ASP A 205 -3.37 19.95 0.40
C ASP A 205 -1.95 19.63 0.89
N GLY A 206 -1.40 18.44 0.58
CA GLY A 206 -0.01 18.08 0.85
C GLY A 206 0.34 17.92 2.34
N THR A 207 -0.60 18.19 3.25
CA THR A 207 -0.30 18.18 4.68
C THR A 207 -0.16 16.76 5.19
N LEU A 208 0.99 16.44 5.78
CA LEU A 208 1.25 15.18 6.48
C LEU A 208 0.87 15.31 7.96
N GLY A 209 0.24 14.25 8.48
CA GLY A 209 -0.04 14.09 9.91
C GLY A 209 0.50 12.75 10.40
N THR A 210 1.36 12.77 11.41
CA THR A 210 1.95 11.57 12.01
C THR A 210 0.88 10.77 12.74
N VAL A 211 0.73 9.49 12.38
CA VAL A 211 -0.17 8.55 13.05
C VAL A 211 0.57 7.88 14.19
N ALA A 212 1.64 7.15 13.86
CA ALA A 212 2.43 6.39 14.80
C ALA A 212 3.80 6.03 14.21
N PRO A 213 4.83 5.77 15.05
CA PRO A 213 6.07 5.17 14.57
C PRO A 213 5.82 3.73 14.08
N LEU A 214 6.61 3.29 13.11
CA LEU A 214 6.60 1.91 12.64
C LEU A 214 7.27 1.00 13.68
N MET A 215 6.60 -0.09 14.05
CA MET A 215 7.06 -0.95 15.14
C MET A 215 6.94 -2.43 14.83
N VAL A 216 8.00 -3.19 15.05
CA VAL A 216 7.97 -4.66 15.05
C VAL A 216 8.04 -5.13 16.50
N GLN A 217 7.06 -5.94 16.93
CA GLN A 217 6.98 -6.46 18.31
C GLN A 217 7.03 -5.36 19.40
N GLY A 218 6.54 -4.16 19.09
CA GLY A 218 6.50 -3.02 20.02
C GLY A 218 7.80 -2.23 20.12
N GLU A 219 8.80 -2.54 19.30
CA GLU A 219 10.04 -1.78 19.18
C GLU A 219 10.03 -1.01 17.86
N THR A 220 10.44 0.26 17.89
CA THR A 220 10.57 1.08 16.68
C THR A 220 11.64 0.52 15.76
N VAL A 221 11.38 0.54 14.46
CA VAL A 221 12.31 0.07 13.43
C VAL A 221 12.79 1.22 12.56
N ASP A 222 13.97 1.06 11.96
CA ASP A 222 14.52 1.96 10.96
C ASP A 222 14.29 1.35 9.58
N VAL A 223 13.46 1.99 8.76
CA VAL A 223 13.10 1.50 7.42
C VAL A 223 13.84 2.28 6.36
N SER A 224 14.44 1.56 5.41
CA SER A 224 14.97 2.22 4.20
C SER A 224 13.82 2.70 3.29
N ALA A 225 14.13 3.61 2.37
CA ALA A 225 13.21 4.12 1.36
C ALA A 225 12.94 3.12 0.21
N MET A 226 12.80 1.83 0.55
CA MET A 226 12.67 0.70 -0.36
C MET A 226 11.47 -0.16 0.02
N GLY A 227 10.87 -0.80 -0.98
CA GLY A 227 9.68 -1.62 -0.85
C GLY A 227 8.42 -0.87 -1.30
N GLY A 228 7.32 -1.06 -0.57
CA GLY A 228 6.03 -0.47 -0.92
C GLY A 228 4.94 -0.77 0.11
N PHE A 229 3.79 -0.17 -0.07
CA PHE A 229 2.66 -0.23 0.86
C PHE A 229 1.38 -0.12 0.04
N ASP A 230 0.39 -0.96 0.35
CA ASP A 230 -0.95 -0.90 -0.23
C ASP A 230 -1.99 -1.33 0.81
N ILE A 231 -3.24 -0.90 0.64
CA ILE A 231 -4.37 -1.25 1.49
C ILE A 231 -5.41 -1.97 0.62
N LEU A 232 -5.66 -3.23 0.96
CA LEU A 232 -6.74 -3.99 0.33
C LEU A 232 -8.04 -3.80 1.10
N SER A 233 -9.15 -3.63 0.36
CA SER A 233 -10.49 -3.60 0.93
C SER A 233 -11.44 -4.58 0.25
N MET A 234 -12.00 -5.51 1.01
CA MET A 234 -13.02 -6.44 0.51
C MET A 234 -14.39 -5.77 0.43
N GLU A 235 -14.67 -4.86 1.36
CA GLU A 235 -15.82 -3.97 1.38
C GLU A 235 -15.44 -2.62 2.03
N GLU A 236 -16.29 -1.59 1.89
CA GLU A 236 -16.03 -0.30 2.51
C GLU A 236 -15.94 -0.45 4.04
N GLY A 237 -14.87 0.10 4.63
CA GLY A 237 -14.57 0.00 6.06
C GLY A 237 -13.74 -1.23 6.45
N ASP A 238 -13.64 -2.26 5.60
CA ASP A 238 -12.76 -3.41 5.83
C ASP A 238 -11.41 -3.16 5.15
N ASN A 239 -10.43 -2.66 5.90
CA ASN A 239 -9.14 -2.22 5.38
C ASN A 239 -8.00 -3.05 5.99
N THR A 240 -7.22 -3.71 5.14
CA THR A 240 -6.01 -4.43 5.54
C THR A 240 -4.79 -3.83 4.86
N GLY A 241 -3.87 -3.24 5.63
CA GLY A 241 -2.61 -2.71 5.12
C GLY A 241 -1.56 -3.80 4.96
N TYR A 242 -0.86 -3.79 3.82
CA TYR A 242 0.25 -4.68 3.52
C TYR A 242 1.46 -3.88 3.07
N ALA A 243 2.64 -4.22 3.56
CA ALA A 243 3.87 -3.55 3.16
C ALA A 243 5.00 -4.54 2.87
N ILE A 244 5.78 -4.25 1.85
CA ILE A 244 7.12 -4.82 1.69
C ILE A 244 8.09 -3.80 2.26
N LEU A 245 8.91 -4.20 3.23
CA LEU A 245 9.84 -3.30 3.92
C LEU A 245 11.23 -3.90 4.00
N GLN A 246 12.23 -3.10 3.68
CA GLN A 246 13.62 -3.36 3.99
C GLN A 246 13.98 -2.57 5.27
N ILE A 247 14.04 -3.29 6.38
CA ILE A 247 14.45 -2.77 7.69
C ILE A 247 15.98 -2.79 7.79
N GLU A 248 16.58 -1.72 8.29
CA GLU A 248 18.02 -1.62 8.50
C GLU A 248 18.54 -2.77 9.38
N GLY A 249 19.64 -3.38 8.95
CA GLY A 249 20.26 -4.53 9.62
C GLY A 249 19.70 -5.90 9.22
N ASN A 250 18.59 -5.98 8.47
CA ASN A 250 18.11 -7.22 7.90
C ASN A 250 18.79 -7.53 6.54
N GLU A 251 19.01 -8.81 6.25
CA GLU A 251 19.65 -9.26 5.00
C GLU A 251 18.69 -9.22 3.79
N SER A 252 17.38 -9.28 4.04
CA SER A 252 16.31 -9.36 3.04
C SER A 252 15.12 -8.49 3.45
N ALA A 253 14.26 -8.17 2.47
CA ALA A 253 13.00 -7.50 2.72
C ALA A 253 11.98 -8.48 3.31
N GLY A 254 11.12 -7.95 4.19
CA GLY A 254 9.98 -8.69 4.72
C GLY A 254 8.66 -8.20 4.13
N LEU A 255 7.69 -9.10 4.03
CA LEU A 255 6.28 -8.78 3.81
C LEU A 255 5.57 -8.70 5.16
N TYR A 256 4.84 -7.62 5.40
CA TYR A 256 4.18 -7.31 6.67
C TYR A 256 2.72 -6.94 6.46
N THR A 257 1.88 -7.21 7.46
CA THR A 257 0.65 -6.42 7.64
C THR A 257 0.96 -5.16 8.45
N VAL A 258 0.23 -4.09 8.17
CA VAL A 258 0.35 -2.77 8.83
C VAL A 258 -0.94 -2.45 9.55
N ASP A 259 -0.85 -2.20 10.86
CA ASP A 259 -1.95 -1.66 11.64
C ASP A 259 -2.05 -0.14 11.42
N LEU A 260 -3.15 0.32 10.83
CA LEU A 260 -3.33 1.71 10.38
C LEU A 260 -3.56 2.72 11.53
N GLU A 261 -3.74 2.25 12.76
CA GLU A 261 -3.92 3.11 13.93
C GLU A 261 -2.65 3.24 14.78
N SER A 262 -1.88 2.15 14.87
CA SER A 262 -0.74 2.03 15.79
C SER A 262 0.62 1.94 15.09
N GLY A 263 0.66 1.78 13.77
CA GLY A 263 1.92 1.57 13.03
C GLY A 263 2.58 0.22 13.31
N ALA A 264 1.88 -0.71 13.99
CA ALA A 264 2.41 -2.03 14.28
C ALA A 264 2.54 -2.85 12.99
N LEU A 265 3.73 -3.42 12.80
CA LEU A 265 4.09 -4.30 11.70
C LEU A 265 4.09 -5.75 12.19
N THR A 266 3.32 -6.60 11.53
CA THR A 266 3.34 -8.05 11.77
C THR A 266 3.88 -8.75 10.54
N MET A 267 5.04 -9.40 10.69
CA MET A 267 5.69 -10.11 9.58
C MET A 267 4.83 -11.29 9.14
N ILE A 268 4.56 -11.34 7.83
CA ILE A 268 3.92 -12.47 7.15
C ILE A 268 4.99 -13.42 6.63
N ALA A 269 5.98 -12.89 5.93
CA ALA A 269 7.05 -13.68 5.32
C ALA A 269 8.35 -12.89 5.17
N ASP A 270 9.46 -13.62 5.18
CA ASP A 270 10.75 -13.15 4.65
C ASP A 270 10.79 -13.46 3.15
N LEU A 271 11.09 -12.46 2.32
CA LEU A 271 11.10 -12.60 0.87
C LEU A 271 12.42 -13.17 0.33
N GLY A 272 13.45 -13.33 1.17
CA GLY A 272 14.73 -13.94 0.81
C GLY A 272 15.58 -13.14 -0.18
N MET A 273 15.13 -11.93 -0.54
CA MET A 273 15.83 -10.96 -1.37
C MET A 273 15.48 -9.54 -0.93
N GLY A 274 16.30 -8.56 -1.32
CA GLY A 274 16.06 -7.14 -1.11
C GLY A 274 15.70 -6.44 -2.43
N ASP A 275 16.01 -5.14 -2.52
CA ASP A 275 15.87 -4.35 -3.75
C ASP A 275 14.46 -4.34 -4.33
N PHE A 276 13.47 -4.30 -3.44
CA PHE A 276 12.08 -4.07 -3.83
C PHE A 276 11.78 -2.57 -3.96
N GLY A 277 10.90 -2.23 -4.88
CA GLY A 277 10.31 -0.90 -5.02
C GLY A 277 8.90 -1.01 -5.58
N GLY A 278 7.97 -0.16 -5.16
CA GLY A 278 6.57 -0.26 -5.56
C GLY A 278 5.90 -1.54 -5.06
N PHE A 279 4.65 -1.42 -4.61
CA PHE A 279 3.88 -2.58 -4.19
C PHE A 279 2.41 -2.30 -4.43
N ALA A 280 1.73 -3.25 -5.05
CA ALA A 280 0.30 -3.20 -5.30
C ALA A 280 -0.34 -4.53 -4.90
N VAL A 281 -1.51 -4.48 -4.29
CA VAL A 281 -2.26 -5.62 -3.79
C VAL A 281 -3.61 -5.67 -4.49
N ALA A 282 -3.98 -6.87 -4.93
CA ALA A 282 -5.27 -7.13 -5.55
C ALA A 282 -5.98 -8.27 -4.82
N PRO A 283 -7.32 -8.34 -4.86
CA PRO A 283 -8.04 -9.53 -4.47
C PRO A 283 -7.57 -10.73 -5.32
N SER A 284 -7.42 -11.90 -4.70
CA SER A 284 -7.16 -13.14 -5.43
C SER A 284 -8.34 -13.47 -6.34
N MET A 285 -8.05 -13.88 -7.58
CA MET A 285 -9.04 -14.30 -8.58
C MET A 285 -9.71 -15.65 -8.26
#